data_AF-A0AAD2FH93-F1
#
_entry.id   AF-A0AAD2FH93-F1
#
_cell.length_a   1.000
_cell.length_b   1.000
_cell.length_c   1.000
_cell.angle_alpha   90.00
_cell.angle_beta   90.00
_cell.angle_gamma   90.00
#
_symmetry.space_group_name_H-M   'P 1'
#
loop_
_entity.id
_entity.type
_entity.pdbx_description
1 polymer ?
#
loop_
_entity_poly.entity_id
_entity_poly.type
_entity_poly.pdbx_seq_one_letter_code
_entity_poly.pdbx_strand_id
1 'polypeptide(L)'
;VANKLVSEPAFAWWVPYTLRKRDQVLKAVKRRAVKRQKAEKFGIEVPGPGPKGVARAYELVAENGTTHWSDALIKEVKTILPALKILEEDEDVPVGYQLIELMTVFDVKMDLTRKARICARGDQTDPPMSVTYASVVTRESI
;
A
#
# COMPACT_ATOMS: atom_id res chain seq x y z
N VAL A 1 -16.77 -16.32 -17.59
CA VAL A 1 -18.19 -16.75 -17.72
C VAL A 1 -19.03 -15.58 -18.21
N ALA A 2 -19.07 -14.45 -17.49
CA ALA A 2 -19.81 -13.24 -17.89
C ALA A 2 -19.42 -12.67 -19.28
N ASN A 3 -18.13 -12.64 -19.60
CA ASN A 3 -17.64 -12.15 -20.90
C ASN A 3 -17.51 -13.24 -21.99
N LYS A 4 -18.09 -14.43 -21.78
CA LYS A 4 -18.06 -15.58 -22.73
C LYS A 4 -16.68 -16.13 -23.15
N LEU A 5 -15.58 -15.67 -22.56
CA LEU A 5 -14.20 -16.12 -22.88
C LEU A 5 -13.82 -17.53 -22.40
N VAL A 6 -14.70 -18.24 -21.68
CA VAL A 6 -14.33 -19.50 -21.01
C VAL A 6 -14.00 -20.61 -22.01
N SER A 7 -14.64 -20.58 -23.18
CA SER A 7 -14.42 -21.56 -24.25
C SER A 7 -13.16 -21.31 -25.07
N GLU A 8 -12.49 -20.15 -24.91
CA GLU A 8 -11.27 -19.89 -25.66
C GLU A 8 -10.12 -20.79 -25.16
N PRO A 9 -9.21 -21.24 -26.06
CA PRO A 9 -8.16 -22.20 -25.72
C PRO A 9 -7.29 -21.78 -24.53
N ALA A 10 -7.02 -20.49 -24.37
CA ALA A 10 -6.22 -19.94 -23.28
C ALA A 10 -6.86 -20.14 -21.88
N PHE A 11 -8.18 -20.30 -21.82
CA PHE A 11 -8.96 -20.34 -20.58
C PHE A 11 -9.64 -21.70 -20.34
N ALA A 12 -9.96 -22.44 -21.41
CA ALA A 12 -10.78 -23.65 -21.35
C ALA A 12 -10.23 -24.74 -20.42
N TRP A 13 -8.91 -24.90 -20.34
CA TRP A 13 -8.31 -26.02 -19.60
C TRP A 13 -8.15 -25.78 -18.09
N TRP A 14 -8.06 -24.52 -17.63
CA TRP A 14 -7.83 -24.22 -16.21
C TRP A 14 -8.99 -23.49 -15.52
N VAL A 15 -9.81 -22.73 -16.25
CA VAL A 15 -10.91 -21.96 -15.65
C VAL A 15 -11.96 -22.84 -14.97
N PRO A 16 -12.44 -23.96 -15.55
CA PRO A 16 -13.40 -24.83 -14.86
C PRO A 16 -12.83 -25.41 -13.55
N TYR A 17 -11.55 -25.77 -13.56
CA TYR A 17 -10.86 -26.29 -12.39
C TYR A 17 -10.73 -25.24 -11.28
N THR A 18 -10.34 -24.00 -11.61
CA THR A 18 -10.18 -22.92 -10.62
C THR A 18 -11.52 -22.47 -10.07
N LEU A 19 -12.58 -22.39 -10.89
CA LEU A 19 -13.92 -22.06 -10.43
C LEU A 19 -14.48 -23.11 -9.46
N ARG A 20 -14.26 -24.41 -9.73
CA ARG A 20 -14.67 -25.49 -8.82
C ARG A 20 -14.00 -25.38 -7.45
N LYS A 21 -12.75 -24.89 -7.40
CA LYS A 21 -11.99 -24.70 -6.16
C LYS A 21 -12.02 -23.27 -5.62
N ARG A 22 -12.88 -22.40 -6.17
CA ARG A 22 -12.88 -20.96 -5.88
C ARG A 22 -12.83 -20.67 -4.39
N ASP A 23 -13.69 -21.29 -3.60
CA ASP A 23 -13.81 -20.95 -2.18
C ASP A 23 -12.61 -21.47 -1.36
N GLN A 24 -12.03 -22.61 -1.74
CA GLN A 24 -10.78 -23.09 -1.13
C GLN A 24 -9.61 -22.15 -1.45
N VAL A 25 -9.51 -21.70 -2.71
CA VAL A 25 -8.50 -20.74 -3.15
C VAL A 25 -8.70 -19.41 -2.42
N LEU A 26 -9.92 -18.88 -2.36
CA LEU A 26 -10.24 -17.66 -1.63
C LEU A 26 -9.89 -17.78 -0.14
N LYS A 27 -10.20 -18.92 0.50
CA LYS A 27 -9.86 -19.18 1.90
C LYS A 27 -8.34 -19.18 2.11
N ALA A 28 -7.58 -19.84 1.24
CA ALA A 28 -6.12 -19.86 1.29
C ALA A 28 -5.52 -18.46 1.09
N VAL A 29 -6.04 -17.68 0.13
CA VAL A 29 -5.62 -16.31 -0.14
C VAL A 29 -5.92 -15.39 1.04
N LYS A 30 -7.13 -15.45 1.60
CA LYS A 30 -7.51 -14.67 2.80
C LYS A 30 -6.60 -15.00 3.99
N ARG A 31 -6.34 -16.29 4.25
CA ARG A 31 -5.41 -16.72 5.31
C ARG A 31 -4.00 -16.15 5.10
N ARG A 32 -3.50 -16.16 3.86
CA ARG A 32 -2.19 -15.61 3.51
C ARG A 32 -2.14 -14.09 3.69
N ALA A 33 -3.21 -13.38 3.32
CA ALA A 33 -3.32 -11.93 3.52
C ALA A 33 -3.29 -11.55 5.00
N VAL A 34 -4.06 -12.25 5.85
CA VAL A 34 -4.06 -12.03 7.31
C VAL A 34 -2.69 -12.31 7.92
N LYS A 35 -2.01 -13.39 7.50
CA LYS A 35 -0.64 -13.68 7.97
C LYS A 35 0.35 -12.57 7.57
N ARG A 36 0.20 -11.99 6.38
CA ARG A 36 1.03 -10.86 5.92
C ARG A 36 0.72 -9.54 6.64
N GLN A 37 -0.48 -9.35 7.18
CA GLN A 37 -0.80 -8.17 7.98
C GLN A 37 -0.06 -8.15 9.33
N LYS A 38 0.32 -9.32 9.85
CA LYS A 38 1.29 -9.45 10.95
C LYS A 38 2.71 -9.54 10.38
N ALA A 39 3.15 -8.48 9.70
CA ALA A 39 4.46 -8.46 9.07
C ALA A 39 5.52 -8.19 10.14
N GLU A 40 6.25 -9.21 10.55
CA GLU A 40 7.53 -9.02 11.24
C GLU A 40 8.66 -8.97 10.21
N LYS A 41 9.56 -8.01 10.35
CA LYS A 41 10.78 -7.90 9.55
C LYS A 41 11.97 -7.79 10.49
N PHE A 42 12.94 -8.69 10.34
CA PHE A 42 14.08 -8.83 11.25
C PHE A 42 13.69 -9.00 12.74
N GLY A 43 12.57 -9.68 13.00
CA GLY A 43 12.05 -9.89 14.35
C GLY A 43 11.37 -8.67 14.98
N ILE A 44 11.13 -7.62 14.20
CA ILE A 44 10.44 -6.40 14.63
C ILE A 44 9.07 -6.38 13.97
N GLU A 45 8.02 -6.17 14.77
CA GLU A 45 6.67 -5.94 14.25
C GLU A 45 6.65 -4.66 13.41
N VAL A 46 6.25 -4.79 12.15
CA VAL A 46 6.04 -3.69 11.21
C VAL A 46 4.55 -3.37 11.17
N PRO A 47 4.15 -2.14 11.54
CA PRO A 47 2.76 -1.74 11.47
C PRO A 47 2.22 -1.86 10.04
N GLY A 48 0.93 -2.20 9.92
CA GLY A 48 0.25 -2.23 8.63
C GLY A 48 0.21 -0.85 7.95
N PRO A 49 -0.17 -0.75 6.67
CA PRO A 49 -0.31 0.54 6.01
C PRO A 49 -1.57 1.31 6.44
N GLY A 50 -1.54 2.63 6.29
CA GLY A 50 -2.67 3.54 6.50
C GLY A 50 -2.89 3.96 7.96
N PRO A 51 -4.04 4.57 8.28
CA PRO A 51 -4.31 5.17 9.59
C PRO A 51 -4.26 4.16 10.75
N LYS A 52 -4.77 2.94 10.54
CA LYS A 52 -4.70 1.85 11.52
C LYS A 52 -3.26 1.44 11.84
N GLY A 53 -2.38 1.55 10.83
CA GLY A 53 -0.94 1.34 10.99
C GLY A 53 -0.28 2.37 11.88
N VAL A 54 -0.64 3.64 11.69
CA VAL A 54 -0.14 4.74 12.53
C VAL A 54 -0.56 4.55 13.98
N ALA A 55 -1.82 4.21 14.23
CA ALA A 55 -2.29 3.88 15.59
C ALA A 55 -1.47 2.74 16.22
N ARG A 56 -1.29 1.62 15.49
CA ARG A 56 -0.47 0.50 15.95
C ARG A 56 0.99 0.89 16.20
N ALA A 57 1.55 1.79 15.39
CA ALA A 57 2.91 2.28 15.57
C ALA A 57 3.07 3.01 16.92
N TYR A 58 2.08 3.80 17.33
CA TYR A 58 2.07 4.45 18.65
C TYR A 58 1.83 3.47 19.80
N GLU A 59 0.96 2.47 19.61
CA GLU A 59 0.80 1.39 20.60
C GLU A 59 2.13 0.65 20.85
N LEU A 60 2.87 0.32 19.79
CA LEU A 60 4.19 -0.32 19.90
C LEU A 60 5.23 0.55 20.61
N VAL A 61 5.15 1.87 20.48
CA VAL A 61 5.99 2.82 21.23
C VAL A 61 5.67 2.74 22.71
N ALA A 62 4.39 2.68 23.07
CA ALA A 62 3.93 2.56 24.46
C ALA A 62 4.26 1.19 25.08
N GLU A 63 4.10 0.10 24.32
CA GLU A 63 4.38 -1.27 24.76
C GLU A 63 5.89 -1.51 25.00
N ASN A 64 6.73 -1.07 24.06
CA ASN A 64 8.16 -1.36 24.10
C ASN A 64 9.01 -0.29 24.80
N GLY A 65 8.42 0.88 25.10
CA GLY A 65 9.14 2.03 25.65
C GLY A 65 10.20 2.63 24.71
N THR A 66 10.09 2.37 23.40
CA THR A 66 11.05 2.85 22.39
C THR A 66 10.40 3.86 21.45
N THR A 67 11.14 4.89 21.03
CA THR A 67 10.61 5.98 20.19
C THR A 67 10.81 5.77 18.68
N HIS A 68 11.35 4.63 18.26
CA HIS A 68 11.82 4.44 16.88
C HIS A 68 10.75 4.67 15.82
N TRP A 69 9.50 4.22 16.06
CA TRP A 69 8.41 4.42 15.12
C TRP A 69 7.91 5.87 15.08
N SER A 70 7.82 6.53 16.23
CA SER A 70 7.45 7.96 16.30
C SER A 70 8.50 8.84 15.64
N ASP A 71 9.79 8.56 15.86
CA ASP A 71 10.90 9.31 15.26
C ASP A 71 10.90 9.18 13.74
N ALA A 72 10.61 7.98 13.23
CA ALA A 72 10.49 7.73 11.80
C ALA A 72 9.32 8.51 11.17
N LEU A 73 8.17 8.59 11.85
CA LEU A 73 7.02 9.37 11.41
C LEU A 73 7.31 10.87 11.39
N ILE A 74 7.88 11.40 12.47
CA ILE A 74 8.23 12.83 12.59
C ILE A 74 9.21 13.23 11.48
N LYS A 75 10.20 12.37 11.21
CA LYS A 75 11.17 12.62 10.13
C LYS A 75 10.52 12.71 8.75
N GLU A 76 9.55 11.83 8.48
CA GLU A 76 8.82 11.84 7.22
C GLU A 76 7.93 13.08 7.10
N VAL A 77 7.16 13.38 8.14
CA VAL A 77 6.29 14.57 8.21
C VAL A 77 7.11 15.85 7.99
N LYS A 78 8.26 15.99 8.64
CA LYS A 78 9.17 17.14 8.44
C LYS A 78 9.65 17.27 6.99
N THR A 79 9.78 16.16 6.27
CA THR A 79 10.23 16.14 4.87
C THR A 79 9.10 16.53 3.92
N ILE A 80 7.87 16.09 4.20
CA ILE A 80 6.70 16.29 3.34
C ILE A 80 5.99 17.63 3.58
N LEU A 81 5.94 18.10 4.83
CA LEU A 81 5.23 19.33 5.20
C LEU A 81 5.58 20.55 4.31
N PRO A 82 6.86 20.82 3.95
CA PRO A 82 7.20 21.95 3.09
C PRO A 82 6.62 21.86 1.67
N ALA A 83 6.24 20.67 1.21
CA ALA A 83 5.67 20.44 -0.11
C ALA A 83 4.12 20.50 -0.11
N LEU A 84 3.49 20.56 1.05
CA LEU A 84 2.03 20.61 1.19
C LEU A 84 1.56 22.04 1.43
N LYS A 85 0.49 22.44 0.73
CA LYS A 85 -0.30 23.62 1.10
C LYS A 85 -1.42 23.14 2.02
N ILE A 86 -1.38 23.56 3.28
CA ILE A 86 -2.47 23.32 4.23
C ILE A 86 -3.52 24.40 3.96
N LEU A 87 -4.74 23.98 3.66
CA LEU A 87 -5.90 24.86 3.49
C LEU A 87 -6.55 25.09 4.86
N GLU A 88 -7.08 26.29 5.09
CA GLU A 88 -7.89 26.59 6.29
C GLU A 88 -9.25 25.85 6.24
N GLU A 89 -9.93 25.68 7.39
CA GLU A 89 -11.18 24.89 7.47
C GLU A 89 -12.29 25.36 6.50
N ASP A 90 -12.32 26.66 6.18
CA ASP A 90 -13.31 27.27 5.29
C ASP A 90 -12.76 27.59 3.87
N GLU A 91 -11.55 27.15 3.52
CA GLU A 91 -10.97 27.38 2.19
C GLU A 91 -11.36 26.26 1.21
N ASP A 92 -12.02 26.64 0.11
CA ASP A 92 -12.40 25.69 -0.94
C ASP A 92 -11.18 25.08 -1.64
N VAL A 93 -11.32 23.81 -2.05
CA VAL A 93 -10.32 23.15 -2.90
C VAL A 93 -10.19 23.92 -4.21
N PRO A 94 -8.97 24.34 -4.62
CA PRO A 94 -8.81 25.10 -5.85
C PRO A 94 -9.30 24.33 -7.09
N VAL A 95 -9.81 25.05 -8.08
CA VAL A 95 -10.32 24.46 -9.32
C VAL A 95 -9.21 23.71 -10.06
N GLY A 96 -9.49 22.49 -10.51
CA GLY A 96 -8.54 21.65 -11.25
C GLY A 96 -7.72 20.68 -10.39
N TYR A 97 -7.98 20.59 -9.09
CA TYR A 97 -7.36 19.60 -8.20
C TYR A 97 -8.27 18.38 -8.01
N GLN A 98 -7.66 17.19 -8.00
CA GLN A 98 -8.33 15.93 -7.66
C GLN A 98 -8.00 15.56 -6.21
N LEU A 99 -9.01 15.18 -5.44
CA LEU A 99 -8.79 14.67 -4.08
C LEU A 99 -8.04 13.35 -4.14
N ILE A 100 -6.92 13.27 -3.42
CA ILE A 100 -6.14 12.05 -3.26
C ILE A 100 -5.91 11.81 -1.77
N GLU A 101 -6.28 10.63 -1.30
CA GLU A 101 -5.98 10.21 0.06
C GLU A 101 -4.50 9.91 0.21
N LEU A 102 -3.94 10.27 1.37
CA LEU A 102 -2.59 9.89 1.76
C LEU A 102 -2.63 8.61 2.60
N MET A 103 -1.64 7.75 2.41
CA MET A 103 -1.44 6.55 3.22
C MET A 103 -0.03 6.46 3.75
N THR A 104 0.11 6.01 5.00
CA THR A 104 1.43 5.79 5.60
C THR A 104 1.86 4.34 5.41
N VAL A 105 3.11 4.11 5.02
CA VAL A 105 3.72 2.80 4.86
C VAL A 105 4.95 2.70 5.76
N PHE A 106 5.11 1.56 6.43
CA PHE A 106 6.21 1.30 7.34
C PHE A 106 7.17 0.24 6.78
N ASP A 107 8.45 0.38 7.12
CA ASP A 107 9.47 -0.60 6.78
C ASP A 107 10.61 -0.61 7.81
N VAL A 108 11.40 -1.67 7.80
CA VAL A 108 12.63 -1.81 8.60
C VAL A 108 13.80 -2.09 7.66
N LYS A 109 14.87 -1.32 7.80
CA LYS A 109 16.11 -1.52 7.04
C LYS A 109 16.98 -2.64 7.65
N MET A 110 18.01 -3.05 6.92
CA MET A 110 18.96 -4.09 7.39
C MET A 110 19.74 -3.68 8.65
N ASP A 111 19.96 -2.38 8.85
CA ASP A 111 20.56 -1.78 10.06
C ASP A 111 19.54 -1.64 11.22
N LEU A 112 18.35 -2.25 11.08
CA LEU A 112 17.23 -2.17 12.02
C LEU A 112 16.63 -0.76 12.18
N THR A 113 17.02 0.20 11.34
CA THR A 113 16.40 1.54 11.35
C THR A 113 14.95 1.45 10.89
N ARG A 114 14.03 2.03 11.67
CA ARG A 114 12.60 2.14 11.34
C ARG A 114 12.40 3.23 10.31
N LYS A 115 11.52 2.99 9.35
CA LYS A 115 11.19 3.91 8.27
C LYS A 115 9.69 4.02 8.12
N ALA A 116 9.20 5.25 8.01
CA ALA A 116 7.84 5.57 7.63
C ALA A 116 7.87 6.39 6.33
N ARG A 117 6.85 6.20 5.48
CA ARG A 117 6.65 6.96 4.24
C ARG A 117 5.19 7.35 4.12
N ILE A 118 4.92 8.61 3.78
CA ILE A 118 3.57 9.07 3.45
C ILE A 118 3.48 9.13 1.92
N CYS A 119 2.55 8.36 1.36
CA CYS A 119 2.40 8.18 -0.07
C CYS A 119 0.99 8.61 -0.49
N ALA A 120 0.87 9.25 -1.65
CA ALA A 120 -0.41 9.49 -2.29
C ALA A 120 -0.98 8.19 -2.88
N ARG A 121 -2.29 7.98 -2.74
CA ARG A 121 -3.00 6.85 -3.34
C ARG A 121 -3.17 7.04 -4.85
N GLY A 122 -2.16 6.60 -5.61
CA GLY A 122 -2.18 6.67 -7.07
C GLY A 122 -3.29 5.85 -7.75
N ASP A 123 -3.97 4.96 -7.01
CA ASP A 123 -5.18 4.29 -7.48
C ASP A 123 -6.41 5.21 -7.55
N GLN A 124 -6.33 6.41 -6.96
CA GLN A 124 -7.41 7.40 -6.96
C GLN A 124 -7.20 8.50 -8.00
N THR A 125 -6.11 8.45 -8.77
CA THR A 125 -5.80 9.42 -9.83
C THR A 125 -6.10 8.85 -11.19
N ASP A 126 -6.64 9.68 -12.08
CA ASP A 126 -6.81 9.27 -13.47
C ASP A 126 -5.44 9.06 -14.14
N PRO A 127 -5.23 7.95 -14.87
CA PRO A 127 -3.98 7.73 -15.56
C PRO A 127 -3.78 8.82 -16.63
N PRO A 128 -2.55 9.32 -16.82
CA PRO A 128 -2.27 10.29 -17.86
C PRO A 128 -2.60 9.68 -19.24
N MET A 129 -3.16 10.50 -20.16
CA MET A 129 -3.58 10.03 -21.49
C MET A 129 -2.46 9.39 -22.31
N SER A 130 -1.20 9.76 -22.03
CA SER A 130 -0.02 9.07 -22.53
C SER A 130 0.74 8.44 -21.36
N VAL A 131 0.73 7.11 -21.28
CA VAL A 131 1.61 6.37 -20.39
C VAL A 131 3.00 6.35 -21.03
N THR A 132 3.79 7.42 -20.83
CA THR A 132 5.10 7.57 -21.47
C THR A 132 6.19 6.69 -20.84
N TYR A 133 5.90 6.06 -19.69
CA TYR A 133 6.81 5.16 -18.99
C TYR A 133 6.18 3.78 -18.80
N ALA A 134 6.89 2.74 -19.22
CA ALA A 134 6.51 1.36 -18.92
C ALA A 134 6.48 1.17 -17.40
N SER A 135 5.34 0.70 -16.85
CA SER A 135 5.17 0.44 -15.42
C SER A 135 5.97 -0.77 -14.92
N VAL A 136 6.55 -1.55 -15.84
CA VAL A 136 7.39 -2.71 -15.58
C VAL A 136 8.69 -2.51 -16.33
N VAL A 137 9.81 -2.45 -15.59
CA VAL A 137 11.14 -2.53 -16.18
C VAL A 137 11.31 -3.94 -16.74
N THR A 138 11.20 -4.09 -18.06
CA THR A 138 11.54 -5.36 -18.72
C THR A 138 13.06 -5.47 -18.81
N ARG A 139 13.55 -6.71 -18.82
CA ARG A 139 14.99 -7.02 -18.91
C ARG A 139 15.64 -6.56 -20.24
N GLU A 140 14.84 -6.08 -21.18
CA GLU A 140 15.29 -5.58 -22.49
C GLU A 140 15.77 -4.12 -22.43
N SER A 141 15.54 -3.43 -21.31
CA SER A 141 15.94 -2.03 -21.12
C SER A 141 17.30 -1.86 -20.43
N ILE A 142 18.14 -2.89 -20.43
CA ILE A 142 19.50 -2.90 -19.84
C ILE A 142 20.54 -3.11 -20.93
#